data_AF-A0A962DBS7-F1
#
_entry.id   AF-A0A962DBS7-F1
#
_cell.length_a   1.000
_cell.length_b   1.000
_cell.length_c   1.000
_cell.angle_alpha   90.00
_cell.angle_beta   90.00
_cell.angle_gamma   90.00
#
_symmetry.space_group_name_H-M   'P 1'
#
loop_
_entity.id
_entity.type
_entity.pdbx_description
1 polymer ?
#
loop_
_entity_poly.entity_id
_entity_poly.type
_entity_poly.pdbx_seq_one_letter_code
_entity_poly.pdbx_strand_id
1 'polypeptide(L)'
;AMFFYTDIAEAPWIVIKSDCKKRARLNALRYVLHRLPYSSKTLTRAGAVDPLIVGRAALVHELDERDDLALMQQVWNGSKPLPETRPQSD
;
A
#
# COMPACT_ATOMS: atom_id res chain seq x y z
N ALA A 1 -12.82 10.02 4.92
CA ALA A 1 -14.02 10.42 4.16
C ALA A 1 -13.73 11.14 2.82
N MET A 2 -12.62 10.83 2.11
CA MET A 2 -12.35 11.37 0.76
C MET A 2 -12.67 10.33 -0.33
N PHE A 3 -12.11 9.12 -0.20
CA PHE A 3 -12.23 8.07 -1.20
C PHE A 3 -13.67 7.58 -1.40
N PHE A 4 -14.45 7.48 -0.32
CA PHE A 4 -15.85 7.02 -0.39
C PHE A 4 -16.73 7.86 -1.33
N TYR A 5 -16.52 9.19 -1.37
CA TYR A 5 -17.36 10.09 -2.15
C TYR A 5 -16.80 10.41 -3.55
N THR A 6 -15.52 10.12 -3.81
CA THR A 6 -14.84 10.58 -5.03
C THR A 6 -14.17 9.48 -5.85
N ASP A 7 -14.13 8.23 -5.35
CA ASP A 7 -13.67 7.07 -6.11
C ASP A 7 -14.79 6.55 -7.02
N ILE A 8 -14.77 6.95 -8.29
CA ILE A 8 -15.76 6.51 -9.30
C ILE A 8 -15.08 5.65 -10.37
N ALA A 9 -15.86 4.81 -11.07
CA ALA A 9 -15.32 3.86 -12.04
C ALA A 9 -14.53 4.53 -13.19
N GLU A 10 -14.97 5.72 -13.60
CA GLU A 10 -14.36 6.53 -14.67
C GLU A 10 -13.04 7.20 -14.22
N ALA A 11 -12.97 7.63 -12.96
CA ALA A 11 -11.85 8.33 -12.35
C ALA A 11 -11.47 7.70 -11.01
N PRO A 12 -10.85 6.51 -11.02
CA PRO A 12 -10.56 5.77 -9.81
C PRO A 12 -9.37 6.36 -9.04
N TRP A 13 -9.46 6.37 -7.71
CA TRP A 13 -8.33 6.70 -6.83
C TRP A 13 -7.34 5.54 -6.73
N ILE A 14 -6.07 5.84 -6.95
CA ILE A 14 -4.96 4.87 -6.90
C ILE A 14 -4.03 5.24 -5.76
N VAL A 15 -3.88 4.32 -4.83
CA VAL A 15 -3.05 4.46 -3.63
C VAL A 15 -1.69 3.83 -3.92
N ILE A 16 -0.63 4.53 -3.53
CA ILE A 16 0.75 4.08 -3.71
C ILE A 16 1.46 4.10 -2.36
N LYS A 17 1.89 2.92 -1.88
CA LYS A 17 2.71 2.81 -0.65
C LYS A 17 4.07 3.48 -0.88
N SER A 18 4.43 4.41 0.00
CA SER A 18 5.50 5.38 -0.26
C SER A 18 6.76 5.24 0.62
N ASP A 19 6.81 4.26 1.52
CA ASP A 19 7.94 4.02 2.43
C ASP A 19 9.28 3.91 1.68
N CYS A 20 9.27 3.18 0.55
CA CYS A 20 10.40 3.18 -0.38
C CYS A 20 10.17 4.18 -1.53
N LYS A 21 10.57 5.44 -1.32
CA LYS A 21 10.37 6.56 -2.28
C LYS A 21 10.80 6.25 -3.72
N LYS A 22 11.94 5.56 -3.91
CA LYS A 22 12.43 5.19 -5.26
C LYS A 22 11.48 4.21 -5.95
N ARG A 23 11.05 3.17 -5.22
CA ARG A 23 10.14 2.13 -5.73
C ARG A 23 8.73 2.68 -5.96
N ALA A 24 8.27 3.59 -5.10
CA ALA A 24 6.98 4.26 -5.24
C ALA A 24 6.91 5.12 -6.52
N ARG A 25 7.92 5.98 -6.75
CA ARG A 25 7.98 6.84 -7.96
C ARG A 25 8.04 6.02 -9.24
N LEU A 26 8.85 4.97 -9.26
CA LEU A 26 8.96 4.07 -10.40
C LEU A 26 7.62 3.40 -10.73
N ASN A 27 6.95 2.86 -9.71
CA ASN A 27 5.66 2.20 -9.89
C ASN A 27 4.53 3.17 -10.26
N ALA A 28 4.55 4.40 -9.74
CA ALA A 28 3.61 5.44 -10.14
C ALA A 28 3.71 5.73 -11.65
N LEU A 29 4.93 5.92 -12.15
CA LEU A 29 5.15 6.16 -13.58
C LEU A 29 4.75 4.95 -14.44
N ARG A 30 5.12 3.74 -14.01
CA ARG A 30 4.73 2.50 -14.70
C ARG A 30 3.21 2.39 -14.81
N TYR A 31 2.49 2.67 -13.73
CA TYR A 31 1.03 2.61 -13.71
C TYR A 31 0.40 3.55 -14.76
N VAL A 32 0.88 4.79 -14.85
CA VAL A 32 0.41 5.77 -15.85
C VAL A 32 0.73 5.32 -17.28
N LEU A 33 1.96 4.87 -17.54
CA LEU A 33 2.39 4.41 -18.87
C LEU A 33 1.63 3.15 -19.33
N HIS A 34 1.22 2.29 -18.41
CA HIS A 34 0.40 1.13 -18.74
C HIS A 34 -1.03 1.49 -19.12
N ARG A 35 -1.61 2.53 -18.51
CA ARG A 35 -3.00 2.92 -18.72
C ARG A 35 -3.21 3.83 -19.93
N LEU A 36 -2.21 4.63 -20.30
CA LEU A 36 -2.31 5.52 -21.46
C LEU A 36 -1.93 4.77 -22.75
N PRO A 37 -2.72 4.89 -23.83
CA PRO A 37 -2.30 4.49 -25.17
C PRO A 37 -1.38 5.57 -25.75
N TYR A 38 -0.16 5.20 -26.13
CA TYR A 38 0.79 6.10 -26.77
C TYR A 38 1.53 5.40 -27.91
N SER A 39 1.91 6.16 -28.93
CA SER A 39 2.66 5.63 -30.07
C SER A 39 4.04 5.13 -29.61
N SER A 40 4.52 3.98 -30.12
CA SER A 40 5.76 3.28 -29.71
C SER A 40 5.78 2.65 -28.30
N LYS A 41 4.61 2.31 -27.74
CA LYS A 41 4.51 1.57 -26.47
C LYS A 41 5.18 0.20 -26.56
N THR A 42 6.27 0.03 -25.81
CA THR A 42 6.97 -1.25 -25.64
C THR A 42 6.83 -1.70 -24.19
N LEU A 43 5.99 -2.72 -23.95
CA LEU A 43 5.70 -3.24 -22.60
C LEU A 43 6.97 -3.75 -21.88
N THR A 44 7.93 -4.27 -22.64
CA THR A 44 9.24 -4.71 -22.15
C THR A 44 10.03 -3.57 -21.49
N ARG A 45 9.88 -2.33 -21.97
CA ARG A 45 10.61 -1.17 -21.46
C ARG A 45 9.97 -0.56 -20.21
N ALA A 46 8.64 -0.59 -20.13
CA ALA A 46 7.92 -0.09 -18.95
C ALA A 46 8.12 -1.02 -17.73
N GLY A 47 8.22 -2.33 -17.95
CA GLY A 47 8.29 -3.33 -16.88
C GLY A 47 6.96 -3.50 -16.14
N ALA A 48 6.89 -4.50 -15.27
CA ALA A 48 5.67 -4.81 -14.52
C ALA A 48 5.42 -3.79 -13.39
N VAL A 49 4.13 -3.49 -13.15
CA VAL A 49 3.67 -2.75 -11.98
C VAL A 49 3.63 -3.72 -10.79
N ASP A 50 4.14 -3.27 -9.67
CA ASP A 50 4.14 -4.03 -8.43
C ASP A 50 2.79 -3.90 -7.68
N PRO A 51 2.00 -4.98 -7.58
CA PRO A 51 0.67 -4.93 -6.96
C PRO A 51 0.72 -4.74 -5.44
N LEU A 52 1.87 -4.99 -4.80
CA LEU A 52 2.02 -4.74 -3.35
C LEU A 52 2.21 -3.26 -3.02
N ILE A 53 2.54 -2.45 -4.03
CA ILE A 53 2.80 -1.02 -3.88
C ILE A 53 1.67 -0.18 -4.44
N VAL A 54 1.06 -0.60 -5.55
CA VAL A 54 0.00 0.15 -6.24
C VAL A 54 -1.32 -0.61 -6.12
N GLY A 55 -2.34 0.04 -5.56
CA GLY A 55 -3.68 -0.53 -5.41
C GLY A 55 -4.78 0.51 -5.62
N ARG A 56 -6.02 0.06 -5.87
CA ARG A 56 -7.20 0.94 -5.87
C ARG A 56 -7.59 1.30 -4.44
N ALA A 57 -8.04 2.53 -4.23
CA ALA A 57 -8.52 2.97 -2.92
C ALA A 57 -9.64 2.08 -2.37
N ALA A 58 -10.62 1.71 -3.21
CA ALA A 58 -11.68 0.78 -2.84
C ALA A 58 -11.19 -0.58 -2.30
N LEU A 59 -10.06 -1.11 -2.79
CA LEU A 59 -9.51 -2.40 -2.35
C LEU A 59 -8.55 -2.27 -1.16
N VAL A 60 -7.85 -1.15 -1.06
CA VAL A 60 -6.86 -0.90 0.00
C VAL A 60 -7.55 -0.60 1.33
N HIS A 61 -8.73 0.05 1.31
CA HIS A 61 -9.46 0.36 2.54
C HIS A 61 -9.86 -0.90 3.32
N GLU A 62 -10.22 -1.98 2.61
CA GLU A 62 -10.58 -3.25 3.25
C GLU A 62 -9.38 -4.03 3.84
N LEU A 63 -8.16 -3.76 3.38
CA LEU A 63 -6.96 -4.48 3.82
C LEU A 63 -6.32 -3.83 5.05
N ASP A 64 -6.26 -2.50 5.09
CA ASP A 64 -5.75 -1.76 6.25
C ASP A 64 -6.61 -1.99 7.50
N GLU A 65 -7.95 -1.97 7.34
CA GLU A 65 -8.87 -2.22 8.45
C GLU A 65 -8.75 -3.65 9.02
N ARG A 66 -8.47 -4.66 8.18
CA ARG A 66 -8.37 -6.05 8.64
C ARG A 66 -7.06 -6.34 9.36
N ASP A 67 -5.94 -5.80 8.87
CA ASP A 67 -4.62 -6.02 9.48
C ASP A 67 -4.49 -5.26 10.81
N ASP A 68 -5.00 -4.03 10.88
CA ASP A 68 -4.98 -3.22 12.10
C ASP A 68 -5.96 -3.76 13.16
N LEU A 69 -7.16 -4.18 12.78
CA LEU A 69 -8.11 -4.76 13.74
C LEU A 69 -7.67 -6.15 14.21
N ALA A 70 -7.08 -6.99 13.35
CA ALA A 70 -6.52 -8.26 13.77
C ALA A 70 -5.38 -8.06 14.76
N LEU A 71 -4.45 -7.13 14.50
CA LEU A 71 -3.37 -6.76 15.43
C LEU A 71 -3.91 -6.17 16.73
N MET A 72 -4.89 -5.27 16.68
CA MET A 72 -5.50 -4.67 17.87
C MET A 72 -6.26 -5.71 18.70
N GLN A 73 -6.95 -6.65 18.05
CA GLN A 73 -7.67 -7.72 18.73
C GLN A 73 -6.71 -8.77 19.32
N GLN A 74 -5.56 -9.01 18.71
CA GLN A 74 -4.49 -9.85 19.26
C GLN A 74 -3.77 -9.19 20.44
N VAL A 75 -3.56 -7.87 20.38
CA VAL A 75 -2.99 -7.05 21.48
C VAL A 75 -3.97 -6.92 22.65
N TRP A 76 -5.27 -6.75 22.37
CA TRP A 76 -6.31 -6.61 23.38
C TRP A 76 -6.66 -7.94 24.06
N ASN A 77 -6.67 -9.06 23.32
CA ASN A 77 -6.99 -10.39 23.85
C ASN A 77 -5.79 -11.11 24.48
N GLY A 78 -4.58 -10.53 24.40
CA GLY A 78 -3.33 -11.15 24.83
C GLY A 78 -2.63 -10.37 25.92
N SER A 79 -3.08 -10.50 27.17
CA SER A 79 -2.29 -10.12 28.35
C SER A 79 -1.03 -10.98 28.43
N LYS A 80 0.08 -10.53 27.82
CA LYS A 80 1.41 -11.07 28.14
C LYS A 80 2.43 -9.94 28.16
N PRO A 81 3.11 -9.68 29.29
CA PRO A 81 4.06 -8.59 29.40
C PRO A 81 5.30 -8.85 28.53
N LEU A 82 5.85 -7.78 27.96
CA LEU A 82 7.14 -7.78 27.27
C LEU A 82 8.25 -8.21 28.23
N PRO A 83 9.20 -9.09 27.83
CA PRO A 83 10.36 -9.40 28.66
C PRO A 83 11.39 -8.27 28.51
N GLU A 84 11.51 -7.41 29.52
CA GLU A 84 12.60 -6.44 29.62
C GLU A 84 13.65 -6.95 30.63
N THR A 85 14.61 -7.76 30.15
CA THR A 85 15.89 -7.93 30.87
C THR A 85 16.81 -6.79 30.47
N ARG A 86 16.90 -5.77 31.31
CA ARG A 86 17.96 -4.76 31.24
C ARG A 86 19.16 -5.27 32.05
N PRO A 87 20.37 -5.40 31.49
CA PRO A 87 21.54 -5.81 32.26
C PRO A 87 21.89 -4.67 33.23
N GLN A 88 21.92 -4.97 34.53
CA GLN A 88 22.60 -4.12 35.50
C GLN A 88 24.10 -4.35 35.33
N SER A 89 24.80 -3.33 34.86
CA SER A 89 26.25 -3.20 34.97
C SER A 89 26.55 -2.09 35.98
N ASP A 90 27.23 -2.50 37.05
CA ASP A 90 27.95 -1.74 38.10
C ASP A 90 27.15 -0.81 39.04
#